data_AF-A0A6J7XU80-F1
#
_entry.id   AF-A0A6J7XU80-F1
#
_cell.length_a   1.000
_cell.length_b   1.000
_cell.length_c   1.000
_cell.angle_alpha   90.00
_cell.angle_beta   90.00
_cell.angle_gamma   90.00
#
_symmetry.space_group_name_H-M   'P 1'
#
loop_
_entity.id
_entity.type
_entity.pdbx_description
1 polymer ?
#
loop_
_entity_poly.entity_id
_entity_poly.type
_entity_poly.pdbx_seq_one_letter_code
_entity_poly.pdbx_strand_id
1 'polypeptide(L)'
;MSAKPVKSEITSPIDVISDGSATPVEFTFAGKRFRIHAVLSRWCEAGGWWNRISDGNYHPDDQARALWKVEAAPIGSLTTFELERDEISGQWIIRSV
;
A
#
# COMPACT_ATOMS: atom_id res chain seq x y z
N MET A 1 -21.61 -5.87 -16.28
CA MET A 1 -20.97 -6.59 -15.16
C MET A 1 -20.46 -5.51 -14.20
N SER A 2 -21.19 -5.20 -13.11
CA SER A 2 -20.76 -4.16 -12.16
C SER A 2 -19.74 -4.72 -11.20
N ALA A 3 -18.55 -4.12 -11.17
CA ALA A 3 -17.59 -4.35 -10.10
C ALA A 3 -18.21 -3.89 -8.77
N LYS A 4 -18.21 -4.76 -7.76
CA LYS A 4 -18.64 -4.40 -6.41
C LYS A 4 -17.63 -3.40 -5.84
N PRO A 5 -18.08 -2.33 -5.14
CA PRO A 5 -17.15 -1.41 -4.50
C PRO A 5 -16.34 -2.18 -3.45
N VAL A 6 -15.03 -2.22 -3.64
CA VAL A 6 -14.07 -2.69 -2.63
C VAL A 6 -14.18 -1.73 -1.45
N LYS A 7 -14.46 -2.25 -0.25
CA LYS A 7 -14.42 -1.43 0.97
C LYS A 7 -12.96 -1.04 1.22
N SER A 8 -12.68 0.24 1.09
CA SER A 8 -11.40 0.82 1.50
C SER A 8 -11.36 0.91 3.02
N GLU A 9 -10.85 -0.13 3.68
CA GLU A 9 -10.59 -0.10 5.13
C GLU A 9 -9.15 0.35 5.35
N ILE A 10 -8.97 1.67 5.52
CA ILE A 10 -7.69 2.26 5.93
C ILE A 10 -7.40 1.77 7.35
N THR A 11 -6.44 0.85 7.48
CA THR A 11 -6.05 0.28 8.78
C THR A 11 -4.91 1.09 9.41
N SER A 12 -4.73 0.94 10.72
CA SER A 12 -3.51 1.38 11.43
C SER A 12 -2.23 0.90 10.74
N PRO A 13 -1.10 1.59 10.96
CA PRO A 13 0.18 1.19 10.41
C PRO A 13 0.50 -0.28 10.70
N ILE A 14 0.95 -0.99 9.67
CA ILE A 14 1.31 -2.42 9.74
C ILE A 14 2.81 -2.62 9.64
N ASP A 15 3.29 -3.71 10.24
CA ASP A 15 4.66 -4.18 10.06
C ASP A 15 4.78 -4.95 8.74
N VAL A 16 5.72 -4.53 7.90
CA VAL A 16 5.97 -5.08 6.56
C VAL A 16 7.46 -5.34 6.38
N ILE A 17 7.80 -6.56 5.98
CA ILE A 17 9.15 -6.91 5.53
C ILE A 17 9.21 -6.77 4.02
N SER A 18 10.22 -6.05 3.54
CA SER A 18 10.50 -5.86 2.11
C SER A 18 11.82 -6.52 1.69
N ASP A 19 11.97 -6.79 0.39
CA ASP A 19 13.14 -7.46 -0.22
C ASP A 19 14.37 -6.55 -0.41
N GLY A 20 14.38 -5.35 0.18
CA GLY A 20 15.42 -4.33 -0.01
C GLY A 20 15.17 -3.39 -1.20
N SER A 21 14.23 -3.73 -2.10
CA SER A 21 13.77 -2.84 -3.19
C SER A 21 12.45 -2.10 -2.87
N ALA A 22 12.06 -2.13 -1.59
CA ALA A 22 10.75 -1.72 -1.08
C ALA A 22 9.57 -2.55 -1.64
N THR A 23 9.82 -3.71 -2.24
CA THR A 23 8.76 -4.64 -2.62
C THR A 23 8.35 -5.46 -1.39
N PRO A 24 7.06 -5.51 -1.02
CA PRO A 24 6.62 -6.18 0.19
C PRO A 24 6.67 -7.71 0.00
N VAL A 25 7.16 -8.42 1.02
CA VAL A 25 7.32 -9.89 1.03
C VAL A 25 6.46 -10.53 2.11
N GLU A 26 6.38 -9.91 3.28
CA GLU A 26 5.55 -10.38 4.40
C GLU A 26 4.96 -9.19 5.13
N PHE A 27 3.77 -9.36 5.71
CA PHE A 27 3.17 -8.36 6.56
C PHE A 27 2.34 -8.97 7.69
N THR A 28 2.07 -8.19 8.73
CA THR A 28 1.21 -8.60 9.84
C THR A 28 -0.09 -7.79 9.82
N PHE A 29 -1.23 -8.49 9.78
CA PHE A 29 -2.55 -7.88 9.76
C PHE A 29 -3.52 -8.66 10.65
N ALA A 30 -4.32 -7.94 11.45
CA ALA A 30 -5.28 -8.53 12.39
C ALA A 30 -4.67 -9.65 13.28
N GLY A 31 -3.42 -9.45 13.74
CA GLY A 31 -2.69 -10.41 14.57
C GLY A 31 -2.17 -11.67 13.85
N LYS A 32 -2.26 -11.73 12.51
CA LYS A 32 -1.77 -12.85 11.70
C LYS A 32 -0.69 -12.39 10.74
N ARG A 33 0.30 -13.26 10.51
CA ARG A 33 1.35 -13.02 9.52
C ARG A 33 0.94 -13.59 8.16
N PHE A 34 1.10 -12.79 7.13
CA PHE A 34 0.78 -13.13 5.75
C PHE A 34 2.06 -13.12 4.92
N ARG A 35 2.35 -14.24 4.25
CA ARG A 35 3.40 -14.34 3.23
C ARG A 35 2.81 -13.94 1.89
N ILE A 36 3.44 -12.99 1.20
CA ILE A 36 3.04 -12.63 -0.15
C ILE A 36 3.55 -13.72 -1.10
N HIS A 37 2.63 -14.28 -1.87
CA HIS A 37 2.93 -15.30 -2.89
C HIS A 37 3.14 -14.69 -4.26
N ALA A 38 2.37 -13.64 -4.58
CA ALA A 38 2.47 -12.92 -5.84
C ALA A 38 2.16 -11.44 -5.65
N VAL A 39 2.90 -10.60 -6.37
CA VAL A 39 2.55 -9.19 -6.58
C VAL A 39 1.80 -9.13 -7.91
N LEU A 40 0.50 -8.83 -7.86
CA LEU A 40 -0.36 -8.76 -9.04
C LEU A 40 -0.14 -7.45 -9.81
N SER A 41 0.01 -6.35 -9.08
CA SER A 41 0.33 -5.06 -9.67
C SER A 41 1.02 -4.15 -8.67
N ARG A 42 1.79 -3.21 -9.21
CA ARG A 42 2.39 -2.10 -8.48
C ARG A 42 2.13 -0.81 -9.24
N TRP A 43 1.71 0.23 -8.54
CA TRP A 43 1.58 1.56 -9.11
C TRP A 43 1.97 2.63 -8.08
N CYS A 44 2.22 3.84 -8.56
CA CYS A 44 2.43 5.00 -7.71
C CYS A 44 1.33 6.01 -7.99
N GLU A 45 0.70 6.53 -6.95
CA GLU A 45 -0.19 7.68 -7.03
C GLU A 45 0.70 8.93 -6.88
N ALA A 46 0.79 9.71 -7.96
CA ALA A 46 1.51 10.97 -7.94
C ALA A 46 0.80 11.94 -7.00
N GLY A 47 1.59 12.56 -6.14
CA GLY A 47 1.12 13.57 -5.22
C GLY A 47 0.61 14.85 -5.90
N GLY A 48 0.17 15.81 -5.08
CA GLY A 48 -0.24 17.14 -5.50
C GLY A 48 0.93 18.05 -5.89
N TRP A 49 1.95 17.55 -6.59
CA TRP A 49 3.18 18.30 -6.92
C TRP A 49 2.91 19.59 -7.71
N TRP A 50 1.83 19.62 -8.48
CA TRP A 50 1.35 20.79 -9.22
C TRP A 50 0.91 21.94 -8.30
N ASN A 51 0.45 21.65 -7.07
CA ASN A 51 0.08 22.68 -6.09
C ASN A 51 1.29 23.53 -5.65
N ARG A 52 2.50 22.96 -5.66
CA ARG A 52 3.74 23.68 -5.32
C ARG A 52 4.04 24.83 -6.30
N ILE A 53 3.59 24.69 -7.54
CA ILE A 53 3.82 25.69 -8.59
C ILE A 53 2.80 26.83 -8.49
N SER A 54 1.59 26.54 -7.99
CA SER A 54 0.48 27.49 -7.95
C SER A 54 0.54 28.50 -6.80
N ASP A 55 1.06 28.13 -5.63
CA ASP A 55 1.10 29.02 -4.45
C ASP A 55 2.50 29.58 -4.15
N GLY A 56 3.53 29.11 -4.87
CA GLY A 56 4.93 29.52 -4.67
C GLY A 56 5.56 28.99 -3.39
N ASN A 57 4.87 28.13 -2.63
CA ASN A 57 5.37 27.55 -1.39
C ASN A 57 5.99 26.17 -1.64
N TYR A 58 7.15 25.94 -1.04
CA TYR A 58 7.78 24.62 -1.05
C TYR A 58 7.06 23.69 -0.06
N HIS A 59 6.27 22.76 -0.59
CA HIS A 59 5.72 21.64 0.17
C HIS A 59 6.66 20.43 0.04
N PRO A 60 7.31 19.99 1.13
CA PRO A 60 8.21 18.83 1.10
C PRO A 60 7.47 17.51 0.93
N ASP A 61 6.17 17.48 1.28
CA ASP A 61 5.29 16.33 1.10
C ASP A 61 4.26 16.64 0.02
N ASP A 62 4.34 15.93 -1.11
CA ASP A 62 3.32 15.97 -2.14
C ASP A 62 2.24 14.90 -1.94
N GLN A 63 2.35 14.08 -0.90
CA GLN A 63 1.49 12.93 -0.60
C GLN A 63 1.58 11.84 -1.67
N ALA A 64 2.73 11.69 -2.34
CA ALA A 64 2.98 10.54 -3.20
C ALA A 64 2.92 9.24 -2.39
N ARG A 65 2.32 8.21 -3.01
CA ARG A 65 2.13 6.89 -2.41
C ARG A 65 2.50 5.81 -3.41
N ALA A 66 3.17 4.78 -2.92
CA ALA A 66 3.35 3.54 -3.66
C ALA A 66 2.31 2.52 -3.21
N LEU A 67 1.73 1.79 -4.16
CA LEU A 67 0.68 0.81 -3.91
C LEU A 67 1.03 -0.53 -4.55
N TRP A 68 0.64 -1.59 -3.85
CA TRP A 68 0.79 -2.96 -4.30
C TRP A 68 -0.51 -3.71 -4.13
N LYS A 69 -0.98 -4.36 -5.19
CA LYS A 69 -1.99 -5.40 -5.10
C LYS A 69 -1.28 -6.74 -5.02
N VAL A 70 -1.49 -7.47 -3.95
CA VAL A 70 -0.76 -8.71 -3.65
C VAL A 70 -1.72 -9.85 -3.32
N GLU A 71 -1.33 -11.07 -3.60
CA GLU A 71 -2.00 -12.27 -3.08
C GLU A 71 -1.17 -12.83 -1.93
N ALA A 72 -1.82 -13.01 -0.78
CA ALA A 72 -1.21 -13.52 0.43
C ALA A 72 -2.14 -14.48 1.17
N ALA A 73 -1.57 -15.47 1.84
CA ALA A 73 -2.31 -16.45 2.62
C ALA A 73 -1.63 -16.66 3.99
N PRO A 74 -2.37 -16.72 5.11
CA PRO A 74 -1.79 -17.03 6.41
C PRO A 74 -1.61 -18.54 6.61
N ILE A 75 -2.44 -19.37 5.94
CA ILE A 75 -2.38 -20.82 5.66
C ILE A 75 -3.79 -21.20 5.14
N GLY A 76 -3.91 -21.85 3.98
CA GLY A 76 -5.16 -22.48 3.51
C GLY A 76 -6.01 -21.69 2.50
N SER A 77 -6.09 -20.36 2.59
CA SER A 77 -6.82 -19.53 1.61
C SER A 77 -6.01 -18.31 1.17
N LEU A 78 -5.87 -18.14 -0.15
CA LEU A 78 -5.31 -16.94 -0.77
C LEU A 78 -6.33 -15.80 -0.65
N THR A 79 -5.84 -14.64 -0.24
CA THR A 79 -6.62 -13.41 -0.16
C THR A 79 -5.82 -12.30 -0.84
N THR A 80 -6.52 -11.46 -1.59
CA THR A 80 -5.90 -10.31 -2.22
C THR A 80 -5.86 -9.16 -1.22
N PHE A 81 -4.78 -8.39 -1.22
CA PHE A 81 -4.63 -7.20 -0.39
C PHE A 81 -4.14 -6.05 -1.25
N GLU A 82 -4.55 -4.84 -0.90
CA GLU A 82 -3.93 -3.61 -1.39
C GLU A 82 -3.15 -2.98 -0.24
N LEU A 83 -1.83 -2.98 -0.40
CA LEU A 83 -0.88 -2.36 0.52
C LEU A 83 -0.51 -0.99 -0.03
N GLU A 84 -0.49 0.00 0.85
CA GLU A 84 -0.02 1.34 0.54
C GLU A 84 1.21 1.63 1.39
N ARG A 85 2.21 2.25 0.78
CA ARG A 85 3.38 2.79 1.46
C ARG A 85 3.47 4.29 1.21
N ASP A 86 3.55 5.04 2.30
CA ASP A 86 3.94 6.44 2.28
C ASP A 86 5.43 6.55 1.94
N GLU A 87 5.77 7.27 0.87
CA GLU A 87 7.16 7.32 0.37
C GLU A 87 8.10 8.15 1.26
N ILE A 88 7.58 9.01 2.14
CA ILE A 88 8.35 9.94 2.96
C ILE A 88 8.68 9.35 4.33
N SER A 89 7.65 8.91 5.04
CA SER A 89 7.71 8.24 6.33
C SER A 89 8.07 6.76 6.21
N GLY A 90 7.86 6.15 5.03
CA GLY A 90 8.06 4.72 4.81
C GLY A 90 7.00 3.85 5.49
N GLN A 91 5.96 4.45 6.08
CA GLN A 91 4.89 3.72 6.77
C GLN A 91 4.03 2.93 5.80
N TRP A 92 3.55 1.78 6.27
CA TRP A 92 2.71 0.88 5.50
C TRP A 92 1.32 0.79 6.13
N ILE A 93 0.29 0.72 5.29
CA ILE A 93 -1.08 0.44 5.70
C ILE A 93 -1.70 -0.61 4.77
N ILE A 94 -2.78 -1.24 5.23
CA ILE A 94 -3.71 -1.93 4.35
C ILE A 94 -4.77 -0.92 3.91
N ARG A 95 -4.92 -0.76 2.59
CA ARG A 95 -5.93 0.09 1.96
C ARG A 95 -7.23 -0.69 1.75
N SER A 96 -7.12 -1.97 1.37
CA SER A 96 -8.26 -2.87 1.23
C SER A 96 -7.85 -4.34 1.24
N VAL A 97 -8.83 -5.21 1.47
CA VAL A 97 -8.76 -6.68 1.38
C VAL A 97 -9.79 -7.16 0.35
#